data_AF-A0A7C5ERC5-F1
#
_entry.id   AF-A0A7C5ERC5-F1
#
_cell.length_a   1.000
_cell.length_b   1.000
_cell.length_c   1.000
_cell.angle_alpha   90.00
_cell.angle_beta   90.00
_cell.angle_gamma   90.00
#
_symmetry.space_group_name_H-M   'P 1'
#
loop_
_entity.id
_entity.type
_entity.pdbx_description
1 polymer ?
#
loop_
_entity_poly.entity_id
_entity_poly.type
_entity_poly.pdbx_seq_one_letter_code
_entity_poly.pdbx_strand_id
1 'polypeptide(L)'
;MGGDFFGIGLGELLFLAVLALVIFGPRRLPEIGRAVGRFLRALRESTADVESEARRWLAGELPKPPEGWPAPAEPPGRQPQAEDSPPRAPLAG
;
A
#
# COMPACT_ATOMS: atom_id res chain seq x y z
N MET A 1 17.36 20.33 -37.02
CA MET A 1 17.88 20.01 -35.67
C MET A 1 17.64 18.53 -35.47
N GLY A 2 18.70 17.73 -35.62
CA GLY A 2 18.66 16.27 -35.55
C GLY A 2 18.37 15.81 -34.13
N GLY A 3 17.38 14.94 -33.99
CA GLY A 3 16.99 14.35 -32.71
C GLY A 3 17.89 13.17 -32.38
N ASP A 4 19.11 13.46 -31.92
CA ASP A 4 20.07 12.45 -31.48
C ASP A 4 19.88 12.24 -29.97
N PHE A 5 18.86 11.49 -29.58
CA PHE A 5 18.49 11.39 -28.17
C PHE A 5 19.48 10.60 -27.30
N PHE A 6 20.46 9.88 -27.87
CA PHE A 6 21.43 9.08 -27.10
C PHE A 6 22.75 8.77 -27.86
N GLY A 7 23.20 9.65 -28.77
CA GLY A 7 24.35 9.35 -29.66
C GLY A 7 24.11 8.19 -30.64
N ILE A 8 22.87 7.71 -30.68
CA ILE A 8 22.33 6.67 -31.57
C ILE A 8 21.20 7.37 -32.32
N GLY A 9 21.36 7.55 -33.63
CA GLY A 9 20.30 8.08 -34.47
C GLY A 9 19.13 7.10 -34.57
N LEU A 10 17.98 7.60 -35.04
CA LEU A 10 16.83 6.74 -35.37
C LEU A 10 17.22 5.61 -36.33
N GLY A 11 18.21 5.84 -37.21
CA GLY A 11 18.76 4.84 -38.13
C GLY A 11 19.50 3.70 -37.43
N GLU A 12 20.46 4.00 -36.54
CA GLU A 12 21.18 2.99 -35.78
C GLU A 12 20.26 2.16 -34.87
N LEU A 13 19.27 2.81 -34.23
CA LEU A 13 18.28 2.11 -33.40
C LEU A 13 17.47 1.12 -34.25
N LEU A 14 17.03 1.54 -35.44
CA LEU A 14 16.27 0.67 -36.34
C LEU A 14 17.13 -0.50 -36.84
N PHE A 15 18.40 -0.27 -37.14
CA PHE A 15 19.34 -1.33 -37.54
C PHE A 15 19.51 -2.38 -36.43
N LEU A 16 19.74 -1.94 -35.19
CA LEU A 16 19.82 -2.82 -34.00
C LEU A 16 18.51 -3.59 -33.77
N ALA A 17 17.36 -2.91 -33.90
CA ALA A 17 16.07 -3.55 -33.80
C ALA A 17 15.93 -4.66 -34.86
N VAL A 18 16.20 -4.36 -36.14
CA VAL A 18 16.12 -5.37 -37.22
C VAL A 18 17.04 -6.56 -36.94
N LEU A 19 18.27 -6.33 -36.48
CA LEU A 19 19.19 -7.41 -36.12
C LEU A 19 18.63 -8.30 -34.99
N ALA A 20 18.05 -7.68 -33.96
CA ALA A 20 17.36 -8.40 -32.88
C ALA A 20 16.12 -9.14 -33.41
N LEU A 21 15.36 -8.55 -34.33
CA LEU A 21 14.21 -9.19 -34.98
C LEU A 21 14.62 -10.39 -35.84
N VAL A 22 15.82 -10.40 -36.44
CA VAL A 22 16.31 -11.57 -37.19
C VAL A 22 16.66 -12.71 -36.23
N ILE A 23 17.33 -12.41 -35.12
CA ILE A 23 17.72 -13.41 -34.11
C ILE A 23 16.49 -13.96 -33.38
N PHE A 24 15.62 -13.09 -32.88
CA PHE A 24 14.47 -13.48 -32.06
C PHE A 24 13.19 -13.71 -32.87
N GLY A 25 13.04 -13.06 -34.02
CA GLY A 25 11.85 -13.11 -34.87
C GLY A 25 10.86 -11.96 -34.59
N PRO A 26 10.22 -11.37 -35.62
CA PRO A 26 9.26 -10.27 -35.46
C PRO A 26 7.99 -10.68 -34.71
N ARG A 27 7.68 -11.98 -34.63
CA ARG A 27 6.55 -12.49 -33.85
C ARG A 27 6.86 -12.65 -32.35
N ARG A 28 8.12 -12.83 -31.95
CA ARG A 28 8.47 -13.03 -30.54
C ARG A 28 8.45 -11.73 -29.75
N LEU A 29 8.84 -10.61 -30.36
CA LEU A 29 8.76 -9.30 -29.70
C LEU A 29 7.35 -8.91 -29.22
N PRO A 30 6.28 -8.96 -30.03
CA PRO A 30 4.93 -8.65 -29.56
C PRO A 30 4.42 -9.68 -28.55
N GLU A 31 4.85 -10.94 -28.63
CA GLU A 31 4.53 -11.97 -27.65
C GLU A 31 5.12 -11.66 -26.27
N ILE A 32 6.42 -11.33 -26.22
CA ILE A 32 7.12 -10.90 -24.99
C ILE A 32 6.51 -9.60 -24.47
N GLY A 33 6.26 -8.62 -25.35
CA GLY A 33 5.63 -7.35 -24.98
C GLY A 33 4.25 -7.53 -24.35
N ARG A 34 3.44 -8.48 -24.85
CA ARG A 34 2.15 -8.83 -24.23
C ARG A 34 2.32 -9.46 -22.85
N ALA A 35 3.31 -10.34 -22.68
CA ALA A 35 3.58 -10.96 -21.37
C ALA A 35 4.05 -9.92 -20.35
N VAL A 36 5.01 -9.07 -20.72
CA VAL A 36 5.50 -7.97 -19.89
C VAL A 36 4.38 -6.97 -19.60
N GLY A 37 3.55 -6.64 -20.59
CA GLY A 37 2.41 -5.74 -20.40
C GLY A 37 1.40 -6.26 -19.38
N ARG A 38 1.10 -7.56 -19.40
CA ARG A 38 0.25 -8.20 -18.37
C ARG A 38 0.91 -8.16 -16.98
N PHE A 39 2.21 -8.43 -16.90
CA PHE A 39 2.96 -8.35 -15.64
C PHE A 39 2.97 -6.92 -15.07
N LEU A 40 3.29 -5.92 -15.89
CA LEU A 40 3.25 -4.51 -15.49
C LEU A 40 1.83 -4.08 -15.08
N ARG A 41 0.79 -4.60 -15.73
CA ARG A 41 -0.60 -4.31 -15.33
C ARG A 41 -0.89 -4.88 -13.94
N ALA A 42 -0.51 -6.13 -13.68
CA ALA A 42 -0.67 -6.75 -12.36
C ALA A 42 0.13 -6.00 -11.29
N LEU A 43 1.39 -5.64 -11.58
CA LEU A 43 2.20 -4.83 -10.68
C LEU A 43 1.55 -3.48 -10.37
N ARG A 44 1.06 -2.75 -11.38
CA ARG A 44 0.40 -1.45 -11.19
C ARG A 44 -0.83 -1.56 -10.29
N GLU A 45 -1.63 -2.62 -10.45
CA GLU A 45 -2.82 -2.87 -9.63
C GLU A 45 -2.41 -3.12 -8.17
N SER A 46 -1.51 -4.09 -7.93
CA SER A 46 -1.03 -4.40 -6.59
C SER A 46 -0.30 -3.23 -5.92
N THR A 47 0.40 -2.41 -6.70
CA THR A 47 1.09 -1.21 -6.18
C THR A 47 0.09 -0.11 -5.84
N ALA A 48 -1.01 0.03 -6.58
CA ALA A 48 -2.05 1.02 -6.29
C ALA A 48 -2.73 0.77 -4.94
N ASP A 49 -2.98 -0.50 -4.60
CA ASP A 49 -3.54 -0.89 -3.30
C ASP A 49 -2.57 -0.49 -2.17
N VAL A 50 -1.29 -0.84 -2.30
CA VAL A 50 -0.25 -0.49 -1.33
C VAL A 50 -0.07 1.03 -1.21
N GLU A 51 -0.08 1.78 -2.32
CA GLU A 51 -0.04 3.24 -2.29
C GLU A 51 -1.26 3.81 -1.55
N SER A 52 -2.45 3.24 -1.79
CA SER A 52 -3.68 3.69 -1.14
C SER A 52 -3.65 3.45 0.37
N GLU A 53 -3.15 2.30 0.82
CA GLU A 53 -2.97 1.98 2.24
C GLU A 53 -1.90 2.88 2.86
N ALA A 54 -0.74 3.01 2.22
CA ALA A 54 0.34 3.88 2.69
C ALA A 54 -0.14 5.34 2.84
N ARG A 55 -0.92 5.85 1.87
CA ARG A 55 -1.52 7.18 1.95
C ARG A 55 -2.50 7.32 3.10
N ARG A 56 -3.36 6.33 3.36
CA ARG A 56 -4.30 6.35 4.49
C ARG A 56 -3.57 6.43 5.84
N TRP A 57 -2.49 5.66 5.98
CA TRP A 57 -1.66 5.67 7.17
C TRP A 57 -0.92 7.00 7.36
N LEU A 58 -0.34 7.54 6.28
CA LEU A 58 0.34 8.83 6.30
C LEU A 58 -0.62 10.00 6.56
N ALA A 59 -1.87 9.90 6.11
CA ALA A 59 -2.93 10.88 6.37
C ALA A 59 -3.45 10.84 7.82
N GLY A 60 -2.96 9.92 8.66
CA GLY A 60 -3.39 9.80 10.06
C GLY A 60 -4.80 9.23 10.24
N GLU A 61 -5.42 8.75 9.16
CA GLU A 61 -6.72 8.09 9.20
C GLU A 61 -6.52 6.63 9.60
N LEU A 62 -6.67 6.34 10.91
CA LEU A 62 -6.75 4.95 11.35
C LEU A 62 -7.93 4.26 10.64
N PRO A 63 -7.75 3.02 10.15
CA PRO A 63 -8.89 2.23 9.70
C PRO A 63 -9.92 2.19 10.82
N LYS A 64 -11.13 2.65 10.52
CA LYS A 64 -12.23 2.71 11.49
C LYS A 64 -12.37 1.32 12.09
N PRO A 65 -12.36 1.17 13.43
CA PRO A 65 -12.49 -0.12 14.07
C PRO A 65 -13.68 -0.87 13.46
N PRO A 66 -13.54 -2.17 13.13
CA PRO A 66 -14.66 -2.92 12.58
C PRO A 66 -15.88 -2.74 13.47
N GLU A 67 -17.04 -2.41 12.87
CA GLU A 67 -18.28 -1.97 13.53
C GLU A 67 -18.89 -2.98 14.53
N GLY A 68 -18.22 -4.09 14.82
CA GLY A 68 -18.58 -5.09 15.83
C GLY A 68 -17.49 -5.38 16.85
N TRP A 69 -16.38 -4.64 16.86
CA TRP A 69 -15.41 -4.76 17.95
C TRP A 69 -16.00 -4.11 19.21
N PRO A 70 -16.28 -4.87 20.29
CA PRO A 70 -16.69 -4.27 21.53
C PRO A 70 -15.53 -3.40 22.02
N ALA A 71 -15.76 -2.09 22.13
CA ALA A 71 -14.87 -1.23 22.88
C ALA A 71 -14.59 -1.93 24.22
N PRO A 72 -13.31 -2.03 24.68
CA PRO A 72 -13.00 -2.67 25.94
C PRO A 72 -14.00 -2.18 26.99
N ALA A 73 -14.85 -3.09 27.47
CA ALA A 73 -15.83 -2.76 28.48
C ALA A 73 -15.07 -2.08 29.61
N GLU A 74 -15.53 -0.90 30.01
CA GLU A 74 -14.96 -0.14 31.10
C GLU A 74 -14.62 -1.09 32.25
N PRO A 75 -13.39 -1.08 32.79
CA PRO A 75 -12.96 -2.07 33.76
C PRO A 75 -14.01 -2.16 34.89
N PRO A 76 -14.54 -3.35 35.19
CA PRO A 76 -15.52 -3.53 36.26
C PRO A 76 -14.80 -3.21 37.57
N GLY A 77 -14.92 -1.97 38.04
CA GLY A 77 -14.11 -1.48 39.14
C GLY A 77 -14.17 0.02 39.37
N ARG A 78 -14.52 0.85 38.38
CA ARG A 78 -14.79 2.27 38.63
C ARG A 78 -16.25 2.47 39.06
N GLN A 79 -16.64 1.81 40.15
CA GLN A 79 -17.76 2.32 40.94
C GLN A 79 -17.31 3.69 41.45
N PRO A 80 -18.17 4.73 41.39
CA PRO A 80 -17.94 5.95 42.13
C PRO A 80 -18.02 5.55 43.61
N GLN A 81 -16.89 5.12 44.18
CA GLN A 81 -16.73 5.08 45.62
C GLN A 81 -16.95 6.52 46.05
N ALA A 82 -18.14 6.75 46.58
CA ALA A 82 -18.42 7.85 47.46
C ALA A 82 -17.37 7.79 48.55
N GLU A 83 -16.27 8.51 48.32
CA GLU A 83 -15.34 9.03 49.31
C GLU A 83 -16.09 10.11 50.12
N ASP A 84 -17.30 9.78 50.56
CA ASP A 84 -18.15 10.61 51.39
C ASP A 84 -19.04 9.67 52.21
N SER A 85 -18.49 9.22 53.32
CA SER A 85 -19.19 9.23 54.61
C SER A 85 -18.26 8.71 55.72
N PRO A 86 -17.77 9.56 56.64
CA PRO A 86 -17.67 9.15 58.04
C PRO A 86 -19.11 9.00 58.57
N PRO A 87 -19.49 8.13 59.55
CA PRO A 87 -18.83 8.00 60.85
C PRO A 87 -19.05 6.66 61.64
N ARG A 88 -18.32 6.55 62.76
CA ARG A 88 -18.58 5.74 63.98
C ARG A 88 -18.51 4.21 63.91
N ALA A 89 -17.64 3.67 64.75
CA ALA A 89 -18.09 2.71 65.75
C ALA A 89 -17.44 3.03 67.12
N PRO A 90 -18.20 2.90 68.22
CA PRO A 90 -17.73 3.02 69.61
C PRO A 90 -17.08 1.69 70.07
N LEU A 91 -16.54 1.71 71.30
CA LEU A 91 -16.11 0.61 72.20
C LEU A 91 -14.62 0.74 72.55
N ALA A 92 -14.31 1.35 73.69
CA ALA A 92 -14.30 0.75 75.04
C ALA A 92 -12.92 0.19 75.38
N GLY A 93 -12.31 0.81 76.39
CA GLY A 93 -10.99 0.53 76.95
C GLY A 93 -10.56 1.68 77.84
#